data_AF-A0A9N9A967-F1
#
_entry.id   AF-A0A9N9A967-F1
#
_cell.length_a   1.000
_cell.length_b   1.000
_cell.length_c   1.000
_cell.angle_alpha   90.00
_cell.angle_beta   90.00
_cell.angle_gamma   90.00
#
_symmetry.space_group_name_H-M   'P 1'
#
loop_
_entity.id
_entity.type
_entity.pdbx_description
1 polymer ?
#
loop_
_entity_poly.entity_id
_entity_poly.type
_entity_poly.pdbx_seq_one_letter_code
_entity_poly.pdbx_strand_id
1 'polypeptide(L)'
;MPTPRHALRSRSNQDNSDEPSEVPIPKLHQNCSSPSVGFFAPTYPLKKILIPFPVFSDVFNKFHEEQEQEFKTVVQYERNLAVKKEEMAEHGDNLRRLVDRKRSDLRDIQEDVRHMRTKLASLHEKMVPVFNKLLADGDQLDEYNVSSFAIAFAKRLNRDSG
;
A
#
# COMPACT_ATOMS: atom_id res chain seq x y z
N MET A 1 23.45 20.57 -1.49
CA MET A 1 23.73 19.19 -1.01
C MET A 1 22.83 18.24 -1.80
N PRO A 2 23.32 17.64 -2.90
CA PRO A 2 22.49 16.81 -3.76
C PRO A 2 22.48 15.36 -3.25
N THR A 3 21.30 14.86 -2.88
CA THR A 3 21.01 13.42 -2.85
C THR A 3 20.69 12.97 -4.27
N PRO A 4 21.28 11.84 -4.71
CA PRO A 4 20.42 10.88 -5.40
C PRO A 4 20.84 9.43 -5.16
N ARG A 5 19.86 8.54 -5.05
CA ARG A 5 19.65 7.48 -6.06
C ARG A 5 18.47 6.58 -5.69
N HIS A 6 17.47 6.64 -6.56
CA HIS A 6 16.57 5.53 -6.83
C HIS A 6 17.37 4.30 -7.27
N ALA A 7 16.98 3.14 -6.74
CA ALA A 7 17.19 1.86 -7.40
C ALA A 7 15.91 1.04 -7.25
N LEU A 8 14.99 1.25 -8.20
CA LEU A 8 13.97 0.27 -8.55
C LEU A 8 14.70 -0.93 -9.15
N ARG A 9 14.77 -2.04 -8.42
CA ARG A 9 15.20 -3.31 -9.01
C ARG A 9 13.96 -4.11 -9.38
N SER A 10 13.57 -3.95 -10.64
CA SER A 10 12.70 -4.88 -11.36
C SER A 10 13.25 -6.30 -11.20
N ARG A 11 12.46 -7.22 -10.66
CA ARG A 11 12.68 -8.65 -10.84
C ARG A 11 11.68 -9.12 -11.91
N SER A 12 12.25 -9.36 -13.07
CA SER A 12 11.67 -10.07 -14.20
C SER A 12 11.24 -11.48 -13.79
N ASN A 13 10.05 -11.87 -14.26
CA ASN A 13 9.64 -13.26 -14.39
C ASN A 13 10.70 -14.00 -15.21
N GLN A 14 11.22 -15.09 -14.64
CA GLN A 14 11.95 -16.08 -15.40
C GLN A 14 11.26 -17.42 -15.15
N ASP A 15 10.54 -17.79 -16.20
CA ASP A 15 9.99 -19.08 -16.51
C ASP A 15 11.10 -20.12 -16.40
N ASN A 16 10.94 -21.09 -15.51
CA ASN A 16 11.70 -22.34 -15.47
C ASN A 16 10.68 -23.45 -15.26
N SER A 17 10.06 -23.84 -16.36
CA SER A 17 9.57 -25.19 -16.56
C SER A 17 10.79 -26.10 -16.67
N ASP A 18 10.87 -27.14 -15.83
CA ASP A 18 11.53 -28.44 -16.05
C ASP A 18 12.02 -29.05 -14.72
N GLU A 19 11.16 -29.88 -14.11
CA GLU A 19 11.40 -31.30 -13.81
C GLU A 19 10.55 -31.78 -12.60
N PRO A 20 9.81 -32.89 -12.74
CA PRO A 20 9.15 -33.54 -11.62
C PRO A 20 10.20 -34.31 -10.81
N SER A 21 10.38 -33.93 -9.54
CA SER A 21 11.19 -34.72 -8.60
C SER A 21 10.46 -36.04 -8.30
N GLU A 22 10.71 -37.06 -9.12
CA GLU A 22 10.32 -38.44 -8.88
C GLU A 22 10.94 -38.91 -7.55
N VAL A 23 10.10 -39.11 -6.55
CA VAL A 23 10.45 -39.89 -5.36
C VAL A 23 10.73 -41.32 -5.84
N PRO A 24 11.89 -41.93 -5.53
CA PRO A 24 12.20 -43.26 -6.03
C PRO A 24 11.24 -44.29 -5.42
N ILE A 25 10.30 -44.79 -6.24
CA ILE A 25 9.52 -45.99 -5.94
C ILE A 25 10.48 -47.18 -6.07
N PRO A 26 10.76 -47.96 -5.01
CA PRO A 26 11.60 -49.15 -5.15
C PRO A 26 10.89 -50.17 -6.04
N LYS A 27 11.51 -50.44 -7.20
CA LYS A 27 11.06 -51.44 -8.19
C LYS A 27 11.05 -52.83 -7.56
N LEU A 28 9.85 -53.41 -7.50
CA LEU A 28 9.62 -54.80 -7.13
C LEU A 28 10.12 -55.68 -8.30
N HIS A 29 11.37 -56.15 -8.23
CA HIS A 29 11.89 -57.10 -9.20
C HIS A 29 11.26 -58.48 -8.96
N GLN A 30 10.31 -58.79 -9.83
CA GLN A 30 9.66 -60.06 -10.02
C GLN A 30 10.60 -60.97 -10.83
N ASN A 31 11.43 -61.76 -10.17
CA ASN A 31 12.12 -62.89 -10.80
C ASN A 31 11.53 -64.19 -10.25
N CYS A 32 10.57 -64.73 -11.00
CA CYS A 32 10.11 -66.12 -10.85
C CYS A 32 11.10 -67.04 -11.57
N SER A 33 11.90 -67.77 -10.79
CA SER A 33 12.52 -69.02 -11.23
C SER A 33 12.93 -69.84 -10.00
N SER A 34 12.06 -70.77 -9.61
CA SER A 34 12.41 -71.98 -8.87
C SER A 34 12.78 -73.08 -9.89
N PRO A 35 13.55 -74.14 -9.54
CA PRO A 35 13.68 -74.73 -8.20
C PRO A 35 15.10 -75.21 -7.81
N SER A 36 15.40 -75.19 -6.51
CA SER A 36 16.19 -76.29 -5.91
C SER A 36 15.73 -76.50 -4.47
N VAL A 37 15.27 -77.71 -4.20
CA VAL A 37 14.69 -78.19 -2.95
C VAL A 37 15.75 -78.17 -1.86
N GLY A 38 15.71 -77.13 -1.02
CA GLY A 38 16.37 -77.07 0.27
C GLY A 38 15.37 -76.53 1.27
N PHE A 39 14.60 -77.44 1.88
CA PHE A 39 13.71 -77.11 3.00
C PHE A 39 14.58 -76.65 4.19
N PHE A 40 14.98 -75.38 4.20
CA PHE A 40 15.31 -74.70 5.45
C PHE A 40 13.97 -74.38 6.12
N ALA A 41 13.44 -75.35 6.85
CA ALA A 41 12.50 -75.04 7.91
C ALA A 41 13.20 -74.04 8.84
N PRO A 42 12.66 -72.82 9.06
CA PRO A 42 13.26 -71.89 10.00
C PRO A 42 13.23 -72.56 11.39
N THR A 43 14.38 -73.02 11.87
CA THR A 43 14.56 -73.64 13.20
C THR A 43 14.46 -72.63 14.34
N TYR A 44 14.19 -71.36 14.04
CA TYR A 44 13.93 -70.33 15.03
C TYR A 44 12.42 -70.07 15.07
N PRO A 45 11.75 -70.25 16.23
CA PRO A 45 10.37 -69.81 16.35
C PRO A 45 10.34 -68.31 16.04
N LEU A 46 9.61 -67.92 15.00
CA LEU A 46 9.27 -66.52 14.74
C LEU A 46 8.60 -66.00 16.01
N LYS A 47 9.32 -65.15 16.77
CA LYS A 47 8.76 -64.50 17.96
C LYS A 47 7.56 -63.70 17.48
N LYS A 48 6.35 -64.10 17.88
CA LYS A 48 5.17 -63.25 17.75
C LYS A 48 5.50 -61.93 18.42
N ILE A 49 5.63 -60.87 17.64
CA ILE A 49 5.72 -59.52 18.17
C ILE A 49 4.33 -59.23 18.73
N LEU A 50 4.18 -59.47 20.04
CA LEU A 50 2.97 -59.19 20.84
C LEU A 50 2.87 -57.72 21.24
N ILE A 51 3.58 -56.84 20.53
CA ILE A 51 3.51 -55.41 20.77
C ILE A 51 2.48 -54.86 19.78
N PRO A 52 1.32 -54.37 20.26
CA PRO A 52 0.39 -53.69 19.37
C PRO A 52 1.15 -52.51 18.76
N PHE A 53 1.22 -52.47 17.43
CA PHE A 53 1.76 -51.30 16.73
C PHE A 53 1.00 -50.07 17.25
N PRO A 54 1.68 -49.06 17.83
CA PRO A 54 1.02 -47.93 18.48
C PRO A 54 0.21 -47.07 17.49
N VAL A 55 0.30 -47.36 16.20
CA VAL A 55 -0.52 -46.80 15.12
C VAL A 55 -2.02 -47.02 15.32
N PHE A 56 -2.43 -48.00 16.12
CA PHE A 56 -3.84 -48.21 16.52
C PHE A 56 -4.11 -47.88 18.00
N SER A 57 -3.19 -47.17 18.66
CA SER A 57 -3.38 -46.73 20.04
C SER A 57 -4.18 -45.43 20.09
N ASP A 58 -4.94 -45.25 21.17
CA ASP A 58 -5.67 -44.01 21.43
C ASP A 58 -4.75 -42.79 21.47
N VAL A 59 -3.48 -42.98 21.87
CA VAL A 59 -2.45 -41.93 21.90
C VAL A 59 -2.09 -41.45 20.50
N PHE A 60 -2.00 -42.37 19.54
CA PHE A 60 -1.72 -42.04 18.14
C PHE A 60 -2.91 -41.34 17.47
N ASN A 61 -4.12 -41.82 17.71
CA ASN A 61 -5.33 -41.17 17.21
C ASN A 61 -5.45 -39.74 17.75
N LYS A 62 -5.23 -39.54 19.05
CA LYS A 62 -5.26 -38.21 19.66
C LYS A 62 -4.20 -37.27 19.08
N PHE A 63 -2.98 -37.78 18.85
CA PHE A 63 -1.94 -36.98 18.21
C PHE A 63 -2.34 -36.55 16.78
N HIS A 64 -2.96 -37.44 16.00
CA HIS A 64 -3.43 -37.10 14.67
C HIS A 64 -4.61 -36.12 14.68
N GLU A 65 -5.54 -36.26 15.62
CA GLU A 65 -6.63 -35.30 15.81
C GLU A 65 -6.11 -33.92 16.20
N GLU A 66 -5.14 -33.86 17.12
CA GLU A 66 -4.47 -32.61 17.52
C GLU A 66 -3.75 -31.95 16.33
N GLN A 67 -3.00 -32.73 15.53
CA GLN A 67 -2.34 -32.23 14.32
C GLN A 67 -3.33 -31.75 13.24
N GLU A 68 -4.42 -32.49 13.03
CA GLU A 68 -5.46 -32.09 12.08
C GLU A 68 -6.15 -30.79 12.53
N GLN A 69 -6.39 -30.64 13.83
CA GLN A 69 -6.98 -29.45 14.41
C GLN A 69 -6.03 -28.24 14.31
N GLU A 70 -4.75 -28.41 14.62
CA GLU A 70 -3.72 -27.38 14.42
C GLU A 70 -3.68 -26.94 12.95
N PHE A 71 -3.64 -27.89 12.02
CA PHE A 71 -3.63 -27.59 10.58
C PHE A 71 -4.88 -26.80 10.16
N LYS A 72 -6.07 -27.21 10.60
CA LYS A 72 -7.32 -26.47 10.33
C LYS A 72 -7.26 -25.05 10.87
N THR A 73 -6.73 -24.84 12.07
CA THR A 73 -6.59 -23.49 12.63
C THR A 73 -5.63 -22.63 11.82
N VAL A 74 -4.48 -23.18 11.40
CA VAL A 74 -3.52 -22.46 10.55
C VAL A 74 -4.15 -22.04 9.23
N VAL A 75 -4.85 -22.95 8.55
CA VAL A 75 -5.55 -22.65 7.29
C VAL A 75 -6.60 -21.55 7.48
N GLN A 76 -7.32 -21.57 8.60
CA GLN A 76 -8.28 -20.51 8.93
C GLN A 76 -7.60 -19.16 9.19
N TYR A 77 -6.47 -19.15 9.91
CA TYR A 77 -5.67 -17.95 10.14
C TYR A 77 -5.12 -17.38 8.83
N GLU A 78 -4.60 -18.22 7.94
CA GLU A 78 -4.10 -17.79 6.62
C GLU A 78 -5.22 -17.17 5.79
N ARG A 79 -6.41 -17.78 5.79
CA ARG A 79 -7.58 -17.23 5.08
C ARG A 79 -7.99 -15.88 5.66
N ASN A 80 -8.06 -15.75 6.98
CA ASN A 80 -8.39 -14.49 7.64
C ASN A 80 -7.34 -13.41 7.37
N LEU A 81 -6.05 -13.79 7.34
CA LEU A 81 -4.96 -12.88 7.01
C LEU A 81 -5.05 -12.41 5.56
N ALA A 82 -5.43 -13.28 4.62
CA ALA A 82 -5.63 -12.91 3.22
C ALA A 82 -6.76 -11.88 3.06
N VAL A 83 -7.90 -12.11 3.70
CA VAL A 83 -9.04 -11.16 3.71
C VAL A 83 -8.60 -9.81 4.28
N LYS A 84 -7.92 -9.81 5.43
CA LYS A 84 -7.45 -8.57 6.06
C LYS A 84 -6.43 -7.82 5.20
N LYS A 85 -5.57 -8.53 4.45
CA LYS A 85 -4.65 -7.92 3.50
C LYS A 85 -5.39 -7.24 2.35
N GLU A 86 -6.43 -7.87 1.83
CA GLU A 86 -7.27 -7.30 0.78
C GLU A 86 -8.00 -6.04 1.25
N GLU A 87 -8.63 -6.08 2.42
CA GLU A 87 -9.27 -4.91 3.04
C GLU A 87 -8.27 -3.75 3.25
N MET A 88 -7.06 -4.05 3.73
CA MET A 88 -6.02 -3.04 3.93
C MET A 88 -5.52 -2.46 2.60
N ALA A 89 -5.43 -3.28 1.55
CA ALA A 89 -5.07 -2.81 0.21
C ALA A 89 -6.14 -1.86 -0.35
N GLU A 90 -7.42 -2.23 -0.22
CA GLU A 90 -8.53 -1.38 -0.65
C GLU A 90 -8.55 -0.05 0.14
N HIS A 91 -8.34 -0.11 1.45
CA HIS A 91 -8.26 1.09 2.28
C HIS A 91 -7.08 1.99 1.87
N GLY A 92 -5.92 1.39 1.57
CA GLY A 92 -4.75 2.10 1.06
C GLY A 92 -5.01 2.81 -0.27
N ASP A 93 -5.69 2.14 -1.19
CA ASP A 93 -6.06 2.71 -2.49
C ASP A 93 -7.07 3.85 -2.34
N ASN A 94 -8.06 3.68 -1.47
CA ASN A 94 -9.05 4.74 -1.19
C ASN A 94 -8.38 5.97 -0.56
N LEU A 95 -7.45 5.77 0.38
CA LEU A 95 -6.69 6.86 0.99
C LEU A 95 -5.80 7.56 -0.05
N ARG A 96 -5.12 6.81 -0.91
CA ARG A 96 -4.32 7.36 -2.01
C ARG A 96 -5.17 8.25 -2.94
N ARG A 97 -6.33 7.75 -3.38
CA ARG A 97 -7.27 8.54 -4.21
C ARG A 97 -7.76 9.80 -3.51
N LEU A 98 -7.93 9.76 -2.19
CA LEU A 98 -8.32 10.94 -1.42
C LEU A 98 -7.18 11.97 -1.37
N VAL A 99 -5.94 11.52 -1.12
CA VAL A 99 -4.75 12.38 -1.12
C VAL A 99 -4.56 13.04 -2.49
N ASP A 100 -4.70 12.28 -3.57
CA ASP A 100 -4.55 12.82 -4.93
C ASP A 100 -5.61 13.88 -5.24
N ARG A 101 -6.86 13.64 -4.84
CA ARG A 101 -7.95 14.64 -4.95
C ARG A 101 -7.63 15.91 -4.17
N LYS A 102 -7.28 15.78 -2.89
CA LYS A 102 -6.94 16.93 -2.04
C LYS A 102 -5.72 17.71 -2.53
N ARG A 103 -4.75 17.01 -3.12
CA ARG A 103 -3.60 17.65 -3.73
C ARG A 103 -3.98 18.44 -4.99
N SER A 104 -4.93 17.93 -5.79
CA SER A 104 -5.50 18.68 -6.91
C SER A 104 -6.24 19.92 -6.43
N ASP A 105 -7.18 19.76 -5.49
CA ASP A 105 -7.95 20.87 -4.92
C ASP A 105 -7.03 22.00 -4.41
N LEU A 106 -5.95 21.63 -3.72
CA LEU A 106 -4.99 22.60 -3.19
C LEU A 106 -4.24 23.35 -4.29
N ARG A 107 -3.88 22.68 -5.40
CA ARG A 107 -3.25 23.34 -6.55
C ARG A 107 -4.20 24.32 -7.21
N ASP A 108 -5.47 23.93 -7.37
CA ASP A 108 -6.49 24.76 -7.99
C ASP A 108 -6.72 26.02 -7.15
N ILE A 109 -6.85 25.87 -5.82
CA ILE A 109 -6.96 27.01 -4.88
C ILE A 109 -5.73 27.92 -4.94
N GLN A 110 -4.53 27.34 -5.02
CA GLN A 110 -3.30 28.13 -5.14
C GLN A 110 -3.26 28.95 -6.42
N GLU A 111 -3.70 28.38 -7.53
CA GLU A 111 -3.80 29.07 -8.81
C GLU A 111 -4.84 30.19 -8.76
N ASP A 112 -6.01 29.93 -8.17
CA ASP A 112 -7.06 30.94 -7.99
C ASP A 112 -6.57 32.11 -7.12
N VAL A 113 -5.87 31.83 -6.02
CA VAL A 113 -5.28 32.85 -5.15
C VAL A 113 -4.22 33.65 -5.91
N ARG A 114 -3.39 32.99 -6.72
CA ARG A 114 -2.40 33.66 -7.57
C ARG A 114 -3.08 34.61 -8.54
N HIS A 115 -4.11 34.14 -9.25
CA HIS A 115 -4.88 34.95 -10.19
C HIS A 115 -5.57 36.14 -9.51
N MET A 116 -6.18 35.93 -8.35
CA MET A 116 -6.79 37.00 -7.57
C MET A 116 -5.77 38.05 -7.13
N ARG A 117 -4.57 37.64 -6.69
CA ARG A 117 -3.48 38.57 -6.35
C ARG A 117 -3.04 39.39 -7.56
N THR A 118 -2.92 38.76 -8.74
CA THR A 118 -2.59 39.48 -9.98
C THR A 118 -3.68 40.48 -10.36
N LYS A 119 -4.96 40.11 -10.26
CA LYS A 119 -6.09 41.03 -10.48
C LYS A 119 -6.08 42.20 -9.51
N LEU A 120 -5.83 41.93 -8.23
CA LEU A 120 -5.74 42.97 -7.21
C LEU A 120 -4.58 43.93 -7.47
N ALA A 121 -3.41 43.41 -7.85
CA ALA A 121 -2.26 44.21 -8.23
C ALA A 121 -2.56 45.11 -9.45
N SER A 122 -3.22 44.56 -10.49
CA SER A 122 -3.64 45.35 -11.65
C SER A 122 -4.67 46.42 -11.29
N LEU A 123 -5.61 46.12 -10.37
CA LEU A 123 -6.55 47.11 -9.88
C LEU A 123 -5.83 48.22 -9.11
N HIS A 124 -4.90 47.87 -8.23
CA HIS A 124 -4.06 48.83 -7.52
C HIS A 124 -3.29 49.73 -8.49
N GLU A 125 -2.64 49.15 -9.51
CA GLU A 125 -1.91 49.90 -10.54
C GLU A 125 -2.80 50.93 -11.26
N LYS A 126 -4.08 50.60 -11.52
CA LYS A 126 -5.03 51.51 -12.14
C LYS A 126 -5.57 52.57 -11.17
N MET A 127 -5.80 52.21 -9.91
CA MET A 127 -6.39 53.12 -8.93
C MET A 127 -5.38 54.11 -8.35
N VAL A 128 -4.11 53.71 -8.15
CA VAL A 128 -3.07 54.58 -7.57
C VAL A 128 -2.90 55.89 -8.35
N PRO A 129 -2.82 55.92 -9.69
CA PRO A 129 -2.76 57.17 -10.45
C PRO A 129 -3.99 58.05 -10.27
N VAL A 130 -5.19 57.46 -10.15
CA VAL A 130 -6.43 58.20 -9.91
C VAL A 130 -6.38 58.84 -8.53
N PHE A 131 -5.97 58.10 -7.50
CA PHE A 131 -5.81 58.64 -6.15
C PHE A 131 -4.72 59.70 -6.07
N ASN A 132 -3.60 59.53 -6.77
CA ASN A 132 -2.52 60.52 -6.79
C ASN A 132 -2.96 61.83 -7.46
N LYS A 133 -3.75 61.75 -8.55
CA LYS A 133 -4.35 62.94 -9.19
C LYS A 133 -5.34 63.63 -8.25
N LEU A 134 -6.20 62.87 -7.60
CA LEU A 134 -7.12 63.40 -6.60
C LEU A 134 -6.35 64.12 -5.48
N LEU A 135 -5.31 63.51 -4.91
CA LEU A 135 -4.51 64.16 -3.86
C LEU A 135 -3.75 65.41 -4.35
N ALA A 136 -3.36 65.47 -5.61
CA ALA A 136 -2.69 66.63 -6.20
C ALA A 136 -3.65 67.81 -6.41
N ASP A 137 -4.92 67.55 -6.74
CA ASP A 137 -5.98 68.56 -6.91
C ASP A 137 -6.67 68.93 -5.58
N GLY A 138 -5.96 68.76 -4.45
CA GLY A 138 -6.48 68.73 -3.07
C GLY A 138 -7.30 69.95 -2.61
N ASP A 139 -7.25 71.07 -3.33
CA ASP A 139 -8.03 72.28 -3.03
C ASP A 139 -9.44 72.28 -3.69
N GLN A 140 -9.75 71.33 -4.58
CA GLN A 140 -11.06 71.21 -5.26
C GLN A 140 -11.90 69.99 -4.86
N LEU A 141 -11.41 69.16 -3.94
CA LEU A 141 -12.08 67.91 -3.58
C LEU A 141 -12.93 68.03 -2.33
N ASP A 142 -14.19 68.37 -2.56
CA ASP A 142 -15.23 68.35 -1.53
C ASP A 142 -15.83 66.94 -1.36
N GLU A 143 -16.32 66.65 -0.14
CA GLU A 143 -16.94 65.37 0.25
C GLU A 143 -18.17 64.99 -0.64
N TYR A 144 -18.67 65.97 -1.40
CA TYR A 144 -19.75 65.83 -2.39
C TYR A 144 -19.30 65.25 -3.75
N ASN A 145 -18.03 65.38 -4.14
CA ASN A 145 -17.54 64.97 -5.47
C ASN A 145 -16.76 63.65 -5.45
N VAL A 146 -16.21 63.26 -4.30
CA VAL A 146 -15.47 62.00 -4.14
C VAL A 146 -15.86 61.36 -2.81
N SER A 147 -16.24 60.09 -2.88
CA SER A 147 -16.61 59.28 -1.71
C SER A 147 -15.57 59.37 -0.59
N SER A 148 -16.02 59.54 0.65
CA SER A 148 -15.20 59.58 1.87
C SER A 148 -14.25 58.38 1.99
N PHE A 149 -14.62 57.22 1.43
CA PHE A 149 -13.77 56.03 1.34
C PHE A 149 -12.51 56.26 0.49
N ALA A 150 -12.65 56.90 -0.68
CA ALA A 150 -11.55 57.17 -1.60
C ALA A 150 -10.53 58.14 -0.99
N ILE A 151 -11.01 59.17 -0.28
CA ILE A 151 -10.15 60.14 0.41
C ILE A 151 -9.40 59.48 1.58
N ALA A 152 -10.07 58.66 2.38
CA ALA A 152 -9.45 57.94 3.49
C ALA A 152 -8.39 56.92 3.02
N PHE A 153 -8.68 56.21 1.92
CA PHE A 153 -7.76 55.24 1.34
C PHE A 153 -6.51 55.91 0.75
N ALA A 154 -6.68 57.02 0.03
CA ALA A 154 -5.57 57.79 -0.55
C ALA A 154 -4.64 58.36 0.54
N LYS A 155 -5.19 58.90 1.64
CA LYS A 155 -4.40 59.38 2.79
C LYS A 155 -3.59 58.27 3.47
N ARG A 156 -4.12 57.05 3.52
CA ARG A 156 -3.42 55.88 4.10
C ARG A 156 -2.26 55.41 3.22
N LEU A 157 -2.46 55.34 1.90
CA LEU A 157 -1.42 54.97 0.94
C LEU A 157 -0.18 55.88 1.01
N ASN A 158 -0.37 57.19 1.12
CA ASN A 158 0.75 58.13 1.28
C ASN A 158 1.51 57.96 2.60
N ARG A 159 0.84 57.49 3.66
CA ARG A 159 1.45 57.33 5.00
C ARG A 159 2.34 56.10 5.10
N ASP A 160 2.08 55.07 4.30
CA ASP A 160 2.86 53.82 4.27
C ASP A 160 4.02 53.88 3.23
N SER A 161 4.13 54.96 2.43
CA SER A 161 5.11 55.12 1.34
C SER A 161 6.29 56.06 1.67
N GLY A 162 6.36 56.61 2.88
CA GLY A 162 7.44 57.47 3.37
C GLY A 162 8.09 56.90 4.63
#